data_AF-A0A534NEJ5-F1
#
_entry.id   AF-A0A534NEJ5-F1
#
_cell.length_a   1.000
_cell.length_b   1.000
_cell.length_c   1.000
_cell.angle_alpha   90.00
_cell.angle_beta   90.00
_cell.angle_gamma   90.00
#
_symmetry.space_group_name_H-M   'P 1'
#
loop_
_entity.id
_entity.type
_entity.pdbx_description
1 polymer ?
#
loop_
_entity_poly.entity_id
_entity_poly.type
_entity_poly.pdbx_seq_one_letter_code
_entity_poly.pdbx_strand_id
1 'polypeptide(L)' 'MINYSIDAESKIIEKTLRVDPRGLEPILGLIAKTVPQAASVKPEDFYDPRFFTELKDSGFLKRLWGES' A
#
# COMPACT_ATOMS: atom_id res chain seq x y z
N MET A 1 -9.98 -0.21 -26.24
CA MET A 1 -9.16 0.98 -25.92
C MET A 1 -8.84 1.08 -24.43
N ILE A 2 -9.76 0.72 -23.52
CA ILE A 2 -9.57 0.82 -22.06
C ILE A 2 -8.44 -0.09 -21.51
N ASN A 3 -8.30 -1.32 -22.02
CA ASN A 3 -7.24 -2.26 -21.54
C ASN A 3 -5.81 -1.75 -21.74
N TYR A 4 -5.56 -1.03 -22.85
CA TYR A 4 -4.19 -0.60 -23.19
C TYR A 4 -3.66 0.48 -22.24
N SER A 5 -4.55 1.32 -21.71
CA SER A 5 -4.18 2.36 -20.72
C SER A 5 -3.82 1.75 -19.37
N ILE A 6 -4.56 0.73 -18.92
CA ILE A 6 -4.26 0.03 -17.66
C ILE A 6 -2.92 -0.69 -17.75
N ASP A 7 -2.65 -1.37 -18.87
CA ASP A 7 -1.39 -2.10 -19.07
C ASP A 7 -0.17 -1.15 -19.15
N ALA A 8 -0.33 0.01 -19.81
CA ALA A 8 0.72 1.02 -19.91
C ALA A 8 1.00 1.70 -18.55
N GLU A 9 -0.04 2.01 -17.78
CA GLU A 9 0.09 2.59 -16.44
C GLU A 9 0.67 1.59 -15.43
N SER A 10 0.36 0.29 -15.56
CA SER A 10 0.90 -0.77 -14.70
C SER A 10 2.43 -0.89 -14.76
N LYS A 11 3.04 -0.53 -15.90
CA LYS A 11 4.50 -0.51 -16.06
C LYS A 11 5.17 0.70 -15.39
N ILE A 12 4.41 1.76 -15.16
CA ILE A 12 4.90 3.02 -14.57
C ILE A 12 4.75 2.98 -13.05
N ILE A 13 3.76 2.26 -12.55
CA ILE A 13 3.60 1.99 -11.12
C ILE A 13 4.73 1.07 -10.69
N GLU A 14 5.67 1.61 -9.92
CA GLU A 14 6.76 0.86 -9.33
C GLU A 14 6.17 -0.38 -8.62
N LYS A 15 6.66 -1.58 -8.97
CA LYS A 15 6.26 -2.85 -8.34
C LYS A 15 6.81 -2.91 -6.92
N THR A 16 6.28 -2.06 -6.04
CA THR A 16 6.67 -2.00 -4.64
C THR A 16 5.42 -2.05 -3.79
N LEU A 17 5.54 -2.74 -2.67
CA LEU A 17 4.51 -2.80 -1.65
C LEU A 17 4.90 -1.82 -0.53
N ARG A 18 5.19 -0.57 -0.89
CA ARG A 18 5.50 0.49 0.07
C ARG A 18 4.22 1.23 0.43
N VAL A 19 3.84 1.16 1.69
CA VAL A 19 2.78 2.02 2.25
C VAL A 19 3.39 3.36 2.60
N ASP A 20 2.89 4.45 2.00
CA ASP A 20 3.17 5.82 2.46
C ASP A 20 2.17 6.18 3.56
N PRO A 21 2.61 6.48 4.79
CA PRO A 21 1.72 6.80 5.92
C PRO A 21 0.81 7.99 5.63
N ARG A 22 1.30 8.95 4.84
CA ARG A 22 0.55 10.14 4.42
C ARG A 22 -0.63 9.79 3.52
N GLY A 23 -0.57 8.65 2.83
CA GLY A 23 -1.69 8.11 2.06
C GLY A 23 -2.82 7.59 2.93
N LEU A 24 -2.54 7.22 4.19
CA LEU A 24 -3.55 6.71 5.13
C LEU A 24 -4.30 7.83 5.85
N GLU A 25 -3.68 8.99 6.05
CA GLU A 25 -4.31 10.16 6.70
C GLU A 25 -5.69 10.54 6.12
N PRO A 26 -5.87 10.71 4.79
CA PRO A 26 -7.19 11.04 4.23
C PRO A 26 -8.22 9.93 4.42
N ILE A 27 -7.79 8.67 4.44
CA ILE A 27 -8.66 7.50 4.65
C ILE A 27 -9.14 7.49 6.10
N LEU A 28 -8.23 7.67 7.07
CA LEU A 28 -8.56 7.76 8.49
C LEU A 28 -9.49 8.95 8.76
N GLY A 29 -9.25 10.10 8.11
CA GLY A 29 -10.13 11.26 8.19
C GLY A 29 -11.54 11.01 7.62
N LEU A 30 -11.67 10.20 6.58
CA LEU A 30 -12.98 9.76 6.06
C LEU A 30 -13.70 8.83 7.03
N ILE A 31 -12.99 7.85 7.59
CA ILE A 31 -13.54 6.89 8.55
C ILE A 31 -13.98 7.60 9.84
N ALA A 32 -13.22 8.60 10.31
CA ALA A 32 -13.53 9.37 11.50
C ALA A 32 -14.90 10.09 11.44
N LYS A 33 -15.45 10.32 10.24
CA LYS A 33 -16.78 10.91 10.06
C LYS A 33 -17.92 10.01 10.54
N THR A 34 -17.72 8.69 10.50
CA THR A 34 -18.74 7.69 10.89
C THR A 34 -18.32 6.84 12.09
N VAL A 35 -17.01 6.77 12.36
CA VAL A 35 -16.41 6.01 13.46
C VAL A 35 -15.53 6.96 14.29
N PRO A 36 -16.06 7.60 15.34
CA PRO A 36 -15.34 8.65 16.09
C PRO A 36 -14.00 8.19 16.68
N GLN A 37 -13.86 6.90 16.98
CA GLN A 37 -12.62 6.30 17.51
C GLN A 37 -11.47 6.37 16.49
N ALA A 38 -11.77 6.48 15.20
CA ALA A 38 -10.76 6.62 14.16
C ALA A 38 -10.13 8.03 14.12
N ALA A 39 -10.63 9.00 14.89
CA ALA A 39 -10.01 10.32 14.98
C ALA A 39 -8.71 10.32 15.83
N SER A 40 -8.52 9.32 16.69
CA SER A 40 -7.36 9.24 17.60
C SER A 40 -6.28 8.26 17.16
N VAL A 41 -6.53 7.47 16.12
CA VAL A 41 -5.57 6.48 15.60
C VAL A 41 -4.60 7.15 14.62
N LYS A 42 -3.39 6.63 14.54
CA LYS A 42 -2.34 7.11 13.64
C LYS A 42 -2.13 6.12 12.50
N PRO A 43 -1.63 6.57 11.33
CA PRO A 43 -1.23 5.66 10.26
C PRO A 43 -0.38 4.48 10.74
N GLU A 44 0.59 4.72 11.62
CA GLU A 44 1.52 3.73 12.16
C GLU A 44 0.86 2.62 12.98
N ASP A 45 -0.40 2.81 13.43
CA ASP A 45 -1.17 1.76 14.11
C ASP A 45 -1.65 0.66 13.14
N PHE A 46 -1.58 0.91 11.82
CA PHE A 46 -2.13 0.01 10.78
C PHE A 46 -1.08 -0.56 9.83
N TYR A 47 0.15 -0.05 9.86
CA TYR A 47 1.22 -0.58 9.03
C TYR A 47 2.53 -0.62 9.82
N ASP A 48 3.31 -1.67 9.62
CA ASP A 48 4.68 -1.77 10.11
C ASP A 48 5.62 -1.79 8.89
N PRO A 49 6.51 -0.80 8.72
CA PRO A 49 7.43 -0.77 7.59
C PRO A 49 8.38 -1.99 7.55
N ARG A 50 8.60 -2.66 8.69
CA ARG A 50 9.40 -3.89 8.76
C ARG A 50 8.74 -5.05 8.02
N PHE A 51 7.41 -5.08 7.96
CA PHE A 51 6.68 -6.13 7.25
C PHE A 51 7.06 -6.18 5.77
N PHE A 52 7.24 -5.02 5.13
CA PHE A 52 7.72 -4.98 3.75
C PHE A 52 9.12 -5.57 3.60
N THR A 53 10.03 -5.25 4.53
CA THR A 53 11.38 -5.81 4.57
C THR A 53 11.33 -7.33 4.68
N GLU A 54 10.50 -7.88 5.56
CA GLU A 54 10.32 -9.32 5.72
C GLU A 54 9.78 -10.00 4.45
N LEU A 55 8.78 -9.39 3.79
CA LEU A 55 8.24 -9.89 2.53
C LEU A 55 9.28 -9.87 1.40
N LYS A 56 10.13 -8.84 1.37
CA LYS A 56 11.22 -8.72 0.41
C LYS A 56 12.28 -9.79 0.67
N ASP A 57 12.74 -9.91 1.92
CA ASP A 57 13.84 -10.79 2.31
C ASP A 57 13.44 -12.27 2.23
N SER A 58 12.17 -12.60 2.46
CA SER A 58 11.63 -13.96 2.23
C SER A 58 11.57 -14.38 0.76
N GLY A 59 11.84 -13.46 -0.18
CA GLY A 59 11.69 -13.68 -1.62
C GLY A 59 10.22 -13.79 -2.06
N PHE A 60 9.25 -13.50 -1.19
CA PHE A 60 7.83 -13.49 -1.54
C PHE A 60 7.54 -12.49 -2.66
N LEU A 61 8.06 -11.27 -2.55
CA LEU A 61 7.83 -10.22 -3.54
C LEU A 61 8.35 -10.57 -4.94
N LYS A 62 9.53 -11.20 -5.02
CA LYS A 62 10.09 -11.70 -6.29
C LYS A 62 9.16 -12.71 -6.96
N ARG A 63 8.64 -13.66 -6.18
CA ARG A 63 7.65 -14.65 -6.64
C ARG A 63 6.35 -14.00 -7.08
N LEU A 64 5.85 -13.03 -6.32
CA LEU A 64 4.62 -12.29 -6.62
C LEU A 64 4.70 -11.60 -7.99
N TRP A 65 5.86 -11.05 -8.36
CA TRP A 65 6.05 -10.30 -9.60
C TRP A 65 6.63 -11.11 -10.76
N GLY A 66 6.82 -12.42 -10.58
CA GLY A 66 7.36 -13.30 -11.62
C GLY A 66 8.84 -13.04 -11.93
N GLU A 67 9.58 -12.44 -10.99
CA GLU A 67 11.01 -12.19 -11.08
C GLU A 67 11.74 -13.38 -10.43
N SER A 68 11.81 -14.49 -11.17
CA SER A 68 12.55 -15.71 -10.78
C SER A 68 14.01 -15.64 -11.21
#